data_AF-A0A149V5G4-F1
#
_entry.id   AF-A0A149V5G4-F1
#
_cell.length_a   1.000
_cell.length_b   1.000
_cell.length_c   1.000
_cell.angle_alpha   90.00
_cell.angle_beta   90.00
_cell.angle_gamma   90.00
#
_symmetry.space_group_name_H-M   'P 1'
#
loop_
_entity.id
_entity.type
_entity.pdbx_description
1 polymer ?
#
loop_
_entity_poly.entity_id
_entity_poly.type
_entity_poly.pdbx_seq_one_letter_code
_entity_poly.pdbx_strand_id
1 'polypeptide(L)'
;MREIKPTPERLAKGDVTEVYVEEQKGQPPQRRFRSSGALYALRRAGTITDAHVAAAELWARDYETGVLGARDPEAGRKGGVADPHTIMLARAAAVSRCEYVRKALGTTGETLLRRMMLDGMSVQAIAEAQSTHKLRVSGAIELVLEQLVEVLDGIPGRLWGQKAVKP
;
A
#
# COMPACT_ATOMS: atom_id res chain seq x y z
N MET A 1 15.81 13.58 3.35
CA MET A 1 15.39 12.56 4.34
C MET A 1 16.58 11.65 4.60
N ARG A 2 16.94 11.37 5.85
CA ARG A 2 17.99 10.38 6.15
C ARG A 2 17.42 8.99 5.92
N GLU A 3 18.04 8.23 5.03
CA GLU A 3 17.71 6.84 4.74
C GLU A 3 18.10 5.98 5.96
N ILE A 4 17.13 5.61 6.79
CA ILE A 4 17.36 4.72 7.93
C ILE A 4 17.33 3.29 7.38
N LYS A 5 18.52 2.68 7.25
CA LYS A 5 18.63 1.27 6.86
C LYS A 5 17.95 0.38 7.93
N PRO A 6 17.06 -0.55 7.55
CA PRO A 6 16.45 -1.47 8.49
C PRO A 6 17.52 -2.37 9.11
N THR A 7 17.37 -2.67 10.40
CA THR A 7 18.27 -3.60 11.08
C THR A 7 18.02 -5.03 10.62
N PRO A 8 19.04 -5.92 10.65
CA PRO A 8 18.91 -7.32 10.26
C PRO A 8 17.77 -8.06 10.98
N GLU A 9 17.50 -7.71 12.25
CA GLU A 9 16.43 -8.29 13.05
C GLU A 9 15.03 -7.95 12.50
N ARG A 10 14.85 -6.75 11.90
CA ARG A 10 13.58 -6.33 11.31
C ARG A 10 13.32 -7.01 9.97
N LEU A 11 14.37 -7.32 9.21
CA LEU A 11 14.29 -8.13 7.99
C LEU A 11 13.97 -9.60 8.32
N ALA A 12 14.66 -10.16 9.31
CA ALA A 12 14.45 -11.56 9.73
C ALA A 12 13.06 -11.82 10.32
N LYS A 13 12.43 -10.80 10.92
CA LYS A 13 11.07 -10.87 11.48
C LYS A 13 9.97 -10.60 10.45
N GLY A 14 10.30 -10.29 9.19
CA GLY A 14 9.33 -9.93 8.16
C GLY A 14 8.64 -8.58 8.40
N ASP A 15 9.20 -7.74 9.27
CA ASP A 15 8.65 -6.42 9.61
C ASP A 15 8.94 -5.39 8.49
N VAL A 16 9.75 -5.78 7.51
CA VAL A 16 10.26 -4.97 6.39
C VAL A 16 10.41 -5.86 5.15
N THR A 17 9.72 -5.52 4.05
CA THR A 17 9.83 -6.14 2.72
C THR A 17 10.58 -5.20 1.76
N GLU A 18 11.51 -5.70 0.97
CA GLU A 18 12.27 -4.89 0.00
C GLU A 18 11.41 -4.56 -1.24
N VAL A 19 11.34 -3.29 -1.63
CA VAL A 19 10.67 -2.81 -2.86
C VAL A 19 11.52 -1.75 -3.56
N TYR A 20 11.40 -1.60 -4.87
CA TYR A 20 12.16 -0.60 -5.63
C TYR A 20 11.23 0.53 -6.06
N VAL A 21 11.56 1.78 -5.72
CA VAL A 21 10.75 2.97 -6.07
C VAL A 21 11.63 3.98 -6.80
N GLU A 22 11.16 4.47 -7.95
CA GLU A 22 11.80 5.55 -8.72
C GLU A 22 11.04 6.86 -8.45
N GLU A 23 11.58 7.73 -7.60
CA GLU A 23 10.91 8.96 -7.13
C GLU A 23 11.10 10.15 -8.09
N GLN A 24 12.14 10.14 -8.93
CA GLN A 24 12.45 11.25 -9.85
C GLN A 24 12.90 10.72 -11.22
N LYS A 25 12.42 11.39 -12.27
CA LYS A 25 12.69 11.04 -13.67
C LYS A 25 14.20 11.07 -13.94
N GLY A 26 14.77 9.91 -14.28
CA GLY A 26 16.19 9.78 -14.64
C GLY A 26 17.12 9.40 -13.49
N GLN A 27 16.59 9.09 -12.31
CA GLN A 27 17.39 8.46 -11.24
C GLN A 27 17.19 6.93 -11.26
N PRO A 28 18.22 6.14 -10.93
CA PRO A 28 18.07 4.70 -10.80
C PRO A 28 17.04 4.37 -9.70
N PRO A 29 16.24 3.29 -9.88
CA PRO A 29 15.26 2.86 -8.88
C PRO A 29 15.93 2.74 -7.51
N GLN A 30 15.41 3.45 -6.51
CA GLN A 30 15.95 3.40 -5.16
C GLN A 30 15.34 2.20 -4.43
N ARG A 31 16.23 1.43 -3.80
CA ARG A 31 15.88 0.31 -2.93
C ARG A 31 15.19 0.86 -1.69
N ARG A 32 13.88 0.68 -1.61
CA ARG A 32 13.02 1.02 -0.49
C ARG A 32 12.66 -0.26 0.26
N PHE A 33 12.23 -0.05 1.48
CA PHE A 33 11.92 -1.12 2.40
C PHE A 33 10.48 -0.85 2.86
N ARG A 34 9.49 -1.57 2.31
CA ARG A 34 8.10 -1.59 2.81
C ARG A 34 8.08 -2.29 4.16
N SER A 35 8.27 -1.53 5.22
CA SER A 35 7.88 -2.01 6.53
C SER A 35 6.45 -1.60 6.80
N SER A 36 5.52 -2.55 6.85
CA SER A 36 4.44 -2.40 7.81
C SER A 36 4.61 -3.43 8.91
N GLY A 37 5.60 -3.18 9.76
CA GLY A 37 5.78 -3.97 10.98
C GLY A 37 4.51 -3.97 11.83
N ALA A 38 3.67 -2.93 11.72
CA ALA A 38 2.32 -2.91 12.29
C ALA A 38 1.41 -3.97 11.65
N LEU A 39 1.27 -4.01 10.32
CA LEU A 39 0.43 -4.98 9.61
C LEU A 39 0.83 -6.42 9.92
N TYR A 40 2.12 -6.74 9.82
CA TYR A 40 2.60 -8.10 10.08
C TYR A 40 2.58 -8.46 11.58
N ALA A 41 2.73 -7.49 12.49
CA ALA A 41 2.50 -7.73 13.91
C ALA A 41 1.03 -8.06 14.21
N LEU A 42 0.08 -7.34 13.59
CA LEU A 42 -1.35 -7.63 13.71
C LEU A 42 -1.70 -9.01 13.15
N ARG A 43 -1.11 -9.39 12.00
CA ARG A 43 -1.28 -10.72 11.41
C ARG A 43 -0.75 -11.82 12.33
N ARG A 44 0.47 -11.66 12.87
CA ARG A 44 1.07 -12.63 13.81
C ARG A 44 0.27 -12.77 15.11
N ALA A 45 -0.35 -11.68 15.56
CA ALA A 45 -1.23 -11.70 16.73
C ALA A 45 -2.60 -12.34 16.45
N GLY A 46 -2.92 -12.68 15.19
CA GLY A 46 -4.21 -13.22 14.79
C GLY A 46 -5.33 -12.18 14.72
N THR A 47 -5.01 -10.89 14.83
CA THR A 47 -5.99 -9.79 14.74
C THR A 47 -6.48 -9.56 13.33
N ILE A 48 -5.65 -9.86 12.33
CA ILE A 48 -6.01 -9.75 10.90
C ILE A 48 -5.59 -11.01 10.14
N THR A 49 -6.21 -11.20 8.98
CA THR A 49 -6.01 -12.36 8.09
C THR A 49 -5.12 -12.02 6.89
N ASP A 50 -4.81 -13.03 6.08
CA ASP A 50 -4.03 -12.88 4.84
C ASP A 50 -4.75 -12.00 3.80
N ALA A 51 -6.08 -12.02 3.79
CA ALA A 51 -6.89 -11.16 2.92
C ALA A 51 -6.65 -9.68 3.22
N HIS A 52 -6.57 -9.31 4.51
CA HIS A 52 -6.26 -7.96 4.95
C HIS A 52 -4.87 -7.52 4.50
N VAL A 53 -3.88 -8.41 4.57
CA VAL A 53 -2.52 -8.14 4.12
C VAL A 53 -2.50 -7.87 2.61
N ALA A 54 -3.12 -8.76 1.83
CA ALA A 54 -3.20 -8.63 0.38
C ALA A 54 -3.91 -7.32 -0.04
N ALA A 55 -5.02 -6.99 0.63
CA ALA A 55 -5.76 -5.74 0.42
C ALA A 55 -4.91 -4.50 0.70
N ALA A 56 -4.21 -4.46 1.84
CA ALA A 56 -3.34 -3.35 2.21
C ALA A 56 -2.16 -3.19 1.25
N GLU A 57 -1.53 -4.30 0.83
CA GLU A 57 -0.41 -4.28 -0.12
C GLU A 57 -0.86 -3.84 -1.52
N LEU A 58 -2.04 -4.27 -1.96
CA LEU A 58 -2.65 -3.83 -3.22
C LEU A 58 -2.93 -2.33 -3.20
N TRP A 59 -3.57 -1.84 -2.14
CA TRP A 59 -3.83 -0.42 -1.96
C TRP A 59 -2.54 0.41 -1.94
N ALA A 60 -1.51 -0.05 -1.22
CA ALA A 60 -0.23 0.65 -1.15
C ALA A 60 0.44 0.73 -2.52
N ARG A 61 0.41 -0.36 -3.30
CA ARG A 61 0.93 -0.37 -4.69
C ARG A 61 0.18 0.61 -5.59
N ASP A 62 -1.14 0.64 -5.49
CA ASP A 62 -1.96 1.58 -6.27
C ASP A 62 -1.67 3.02 -5.88
N TYR A 63 -1.49 3.29 -4.58
CA TYR A 63 -1.17 4.63 -4.09
C TYR A 63 0.21 5.09 -4.56
N GLU A 64 1.21 4.23 -4.46
CA GLU A 64 2.56 4.50 -4.96
C GLU A 64 2.56 4.76 -6.48
N THR A 65 1.86 3.91 -7.25
CA THR A 65 1.84 4.00 -8.72
C THR A 65 1.03 5.19 -9.20
N GLY A 66 -0.17 5.39 -8.65
CA GLY A 66 -1.13 6.39 -9.09
C GLY A 66 -0.88 7.78 -8.50
N VAL A 67 -0.61 7.86 -7.19
CA VAL A 67 -0.54 9.14 -6.46
C VAL A 67 0.90 9.62 -6.31
N LEU A 68 1.83 8.73 -5.97
CA LEU A 68 3.25 9.11 -5.80
C LEU A 68 4.05 9.05 -7.11
N GLY A 69 3.47 8.50 -8.17
CA GLY A 69 4.10 8.44 -9.49
C GLY A 69 5.19 7.36 -9.63
N ALA A 70 5.25 6.40 -8.72
CA ALA A 70 6.15 5.25 -8.83
C ALA A 70 5.92 4.48 -10.14
N ARG A 71 6.97 3.79 -10.61
CA ARG A 71 6.87 2.90 -11.77
C ARG A 71 6.24 1.58 -11.32
N ASP A 72 5.23 1.11 -12.05
CA ASP A 72 4.62 -0.19 -11.79
C ASP A 72 5.68 -1.30 -11.96
N PRO A 73 6.00 -2.08 -10.91
CA PRO A 73 7.03 -3.11 -10.97
C PRO A 73 6.68 -4.25 -11.95
N GLU A 74 5.40 -4.46 -12.28
CA GLU A 74 4.98 -5.48 -13.25
C GLU A 74 5.14 -5.02 -14.70
N ALA A 75 5.27 -3.72 -14.96
CA ALA A 75 5.43 -3.18 -16.32
C ALA A 75 6.81 -3.54 -16.93
N GLY A 76 7.82 -3.79 -16.11
CA GLY A 76 9.17 -4.16 -16.56
C GLY A 76 9.42 -5.66 -16.75
N ARG A 77 8.54 -6.53 -16.23
CA ARG A 77 8.77 -7.99 -16.22
C ARG A 77 8.62 -8.66 -17.59
N LYS A 78 7.99 -8.01 -18.57
CA LYS A 78 7.73 -8.60 -19.90
C LYS A 78 8.83 -8.37 -20.94
N GLY A 79 9.95 -7.75 -20.57
CA GLY A 79 11.03 -7.45 -21.50
C GLY A 79 10.66 -6.30 -22.44
N GLY A 80 11.36 -5.18 -22.30
CA GLY A 80 11.10 -3.96 -23.06
C GLY A 80 10.57 -2.82 -22.18
N VAL A 81 10.89 -1.58 -22.57
CA VAL A 81 10.31 -0.39 -21.95
C VAL A 81 8.81 -0.40 -22.26
N ALA A 82 7.97 -0.54 -21.23
CA ALA A 82 6.53 -0.48 -21.40
C ALA A 82 6.15 0.81 -22.13
N ASP A 83 5.27 0.68 -23.13
CA ASP A 83 4.78 1.79 -23.93
C ASP A 83 4.24 2.92 -23.00
N PRO A 84 4.63 4.18 -23.21
CA PRO A 84 4.20 5.30 -22.36
C PRO A 84 2.68 5.40 -22.19
N HIS A 85 1.89 5.08 -23.21
CA HIS A 85 0.43 5.10 -23.09
C HIS A 85 -0.06 4.00 -22.14
N THR A 86 0.52 2.81 -22.21
CA THR A 86 0.24 1.70 -21.30
C THR A 86 0.58 2.06 -19.84
N ILE A 87 1.70 2.74 -19.59
CA ILE A 87 2.08 3.23 -18.26
C ILE A 87 1.05 4.28 -17.77
N MET A 88 0.64 5.21 -18.63
CA MET A 88 -0.36 6.22 -18.27
C MET A 88 -1.72 5.60 -17.94
N LEU A 89 -2.16 4.57 -18.68
CA LEU A 89 -3.40 3.86 -18.41
C LEU A 89 -3.35 3.12 -17.07
N ALA A 90 -2.24 2.42 -16.77
CA ALA A 90 -2.05 1.75 -15.48
C ALA A 90 -2.09 2.74 -14.31
N ARG A 91 -1.44 3.89 -14.44
CA ARG A 91 -1.49 4.98 -13.45
C ARG A 91 -2.90 5.53 -13.28
N ALA A 92 -3.61 5.81 -14.37
CA ALA A 92 -4.98 6.31 -14.31
C ALA A 92 -5.94 5.33 -13.60
N ALA A 93 -5.77 4.03 -13.85
CA ALA A 93 -6.53 2.99 -13.17
C ALA A 93 -6.19 2.93 -11.67
N ALA A 94 -4.91 3.00 -11.30
CA ALA A 94 -4.47 3.04 -9.90
C ALA A 94 -5.02 4.27 -9.15
N VAL A 95 -4.94 5.47 -9.75
CA VAL A 95 -5.57 6.69 -9.20
C VAL A 95 -7.05 6.48 -8.97
N SER A 96 -7.76 5.91 -9.94
CA SER A 96 -9.21 5.69 -9.84
C SER A 96 -9.57 4.73 -8.70
N ARG A 97 -8.76 3.69 -8.46
CA ARG A 97 -8.95 2.76 -7.33
C ARG A 97 -8.63 3.43 -6.00
N CYS A 98 -7.55 4.21 -5.90
CA CYS A 98 -7.25 4.99 -4.69
C CYS A 98 -8.39 5.97 -4.35
N GLU A 99 -8.92 6.67 -5.34
CA GLU A 99 -10.06 7.57 -5.16
C GLU A 99 -11.33 6.84 -4.73
N TYR A 100 -11.58 5.64 -5.27
CA TYR A 100 -12.70 4.80 -4.85
C TYR A 100 -12.57 4.40 -3.37
N VAL A 101 -11.39 3.92 -2.99
CA VAL A 101 -11.09 3.56 -1.59
C VAL A 101 -11.21 4.77 -0.67
N ARG A 102 -10.66 5.93 -1.06
CA ARG A 102 -10.75 7.17 -0.28
C ARG A 102 -12.20 7.61 -0.05
N LYS A 103 -13.07 7.48 -1.05
CA LYS A 103 -14.50 7.79 -0.92
C LYS A 103 -15.23 6.86 0.03
N ALA A 104 -14.83 5.59 0.09
CA ALA A 104 -15.45 4.61 0.98
C ALA A 104 -14.94 4.70 2.42
N LEU A 105 -13.63 4.82 2.62
CA LEU A 105 -13.00 4.81 3.96
C LEU A 105 -12.93 6.21 4.60
N GLY A 106 -13.11 7.26 3.80
CA GLY A 106 -12.90 8.64 4.21
C GLY A 106 -11.42 9.00 4.45
N THR A 107 -11.17 10.29 4.67
CA THR A 107 -9.82 10.83 4.86
C THR A 107 -9.11 10.24 6.09
N THR A 108 -9.85 9.94 7.16
CA THR A 108 -9.27 9.34 8.38
C THR A 108 -8.76 7.92 8.10
N GLY A 109 -9.53 7.08 7.40
CA GLY A 109 -9.12 5.73 7.04
C GLY A 109 -7.90 5.75 6.11
N GLU A 110 -7.92 6.60 5.07
CA GLU A 110 -6.77 6.81 4.19
C GLU A 110 -5.52 7.27 4.96
N THR A 111 -5.68 8.18 5.92
CA THR A 111 -4.55 8.66 6.75
C THR A 111 -3.93 7.53 7.57
N LEU A 112 -4.75 6.65 8.14
CA LEU A 112 -4.26 5.47 8.87
C LEU A 112 -3.52 4.52 7.94
N LEU A 113 -4.08 4.21 6.77
CA LEU A 113 -3.43 3.37 5.77
C LEU A 113 -2.10 3.94 5.31
N ARG A 114 -2.03 5.25 5.03
CA ARG A 114 -0.77 5.92 4.65
C ARG A 114 0.29 5.82 5.74
N ARG A 115 -0.06 6.16 6.98
CA ARG A 115 0.86 6.11 8.12
C ARG A 115 1.39 4.70 8.34
N MET A 116 0.53 3.69 8.19
CA MET A 116 0.88 2.30 8.40
C MET A 116 1.68 1.69 7.25
N MET A 117 1.29 1.95 6.00
CA MET A 117 1.82 1.23 4.82
C MET A 117 2.91 1.99 4.08
N LEU A 118 2.84 3.32 4.07
CA LEU A 118 3.77 4.17 3.32
C LEU A 118 4.84 4.76 4.25
N ASP A 119 4.41 5.31 5.39
CA ASP A 119 5.33 5.88 6.38
C ASP A 119 5.95 4.81 7.29
N GLY A 120 5.40 3.58 7.25
CA GLY A 120 5.89 2.43 8.02
C GLY A 120 5.81 2.59 9.53
N MET A 121 4.88 3.41 10.02
CA MET A 121 4.69 3.67 11.43
C MET A 121 4.12 2.44 12.16
N SER A 122 4.58 2.20 13.39
CA SER A 122 3.98 1.22 14.28
C SER A 122 2.64 1.74 14.85
N VAL A 123 1.79 0.85 15.37
CA VAL A 123 0.55 1.24 16.08
C VAL A 123 0.84 2.25 17.20
N GLN A 124 1.95 2.05 17.93
CA GLN A 124 2.39 2.95 18.99
C GLN A 124 2.77 4.34 18.44
N ALA A 125 3.56 4.40 17.37
CA ALA A 125 3.97 5.67 16.76
C ALA A 125 2.76 6.44 16.20
N ILE A 126 1.77 5.74 15.61
CA ILE A 126 0.53 6.36 15.14
C ILE A 126 -0.27 6.93 16.32
N ALA A 127 -0.33 6.20 17.43
CA ALA A 127 -1.04 6.64 18.64
C ALA A 127 -0.42 7.89 19.25
N GLU A 128 0.91 7.95 19.33
CA GLU A 128 1.66 9.13 19.76
C GLU A 128 1.39 10.34 18.85
N ALA A 129 1.45 10.14 17.53
CA ALA A 129 1.17 11.19 16.54
C ALA A 129 -0.29 11.69 16.56
N GLN A 130 -1.22 10.91 17.13
CA GLN A 130 -2.63 11.30 17.30
C GLN A 130 -2.96 11.70 18.74
N SER A 131 -1.98 11.73 19.64
CA SER A 131 -2.17 11.97 21.08
C SER A 131 -3.31 11.12 21.67
N THR A 132 -3.33 9.83 21.31
CA THR A 132 -4.38 8.88 21.68
C THR A 132 -3.80 7.57 22.19
N HIS A 133 -4.67 6.66 22.65
CA HIS A 133 -4.25 5.36 23.15
C HIS A 133 -4.05 4.34 22.02
N LYS A 134 -3.00 3.52 22.12
CA LYS A 134 -2.64 2.49 21.12
C LYS A 134 -3.76 1.51 20.79
N LEU A 135 -4.61 1.15 21.77
CA LEU A 135 -5.74 0.26 21.55
C LEU A 135 -6.81 0.89 20.65
N ARG A 136 -7.02 2.21 20.73
CA ARG A 136 -7.93 2.93 19.84
C ARG A 136 -7.42 2.89 18.40
N VAL A 137 -6.11 3.09 18.22
CA VAL A 137 -5.47 2.97 16.90
C VAL A 137 -5.53 1.54 16.37
N SER A 138 -5.27 0.54 17.20
CA SER A 138 -5.32 -0.87 16.81
C SER A 138 -6.69 -1.25 16.28
N GLY A 139 -7.76 -0.96 17.05
CA GLY A 139 -9.13 -1.27 16.60
C GLY A 139 -9.55 -0.44 15.39
N ALA A 140 -9.08 0.79 15.25
CA ALA A 140 -9.34 1.59 14.04
C ALA A 140 -8.64 1.02 12.81
N ILE A 141 -7.40 0.53 12.94
CA ILE A 141 -6.67 -0.12 11.85
C ILE A 141 -7.36 -1.43 11.46
N GLU A 142 -7.76 -2.25 12.43
CA GLU A 142 -8.50 -3.49 12.18
C GLU A 142 -9.79 -3.23 11.39
N LEU A 143 -10.62 -2.29 11.85
CA LEU A 143 -11.84 -1.89 11.13
C LEU A 143 -11.55 -1.36 9.72
N VAL A 144 -10.54 -0.50 9.57
CA VAL A 144 -10.17 0.06 8.26
C VAL A 144 -9.68 -1.02 7.31
N LEU A 145 -8.97 -2.04 7.81
CA LEU A 145 -8.52 -3.16 7.01
C LEU A 145 -9.70 -4.05 6.56
N GLU A 146 -10.66 -4.33 7.45
CA GLU A 146 -11.87 -5.09 7.10
C GLU A 146 -12.66 -4.36 6.00
N GLN A 147 -12.90 -3.06 6.20
CA GLN A 147 -13.56 -2.23 5.19
C GLN A 147 -12.77 -2.16 3.88
N LEU A 148 -11.43 -2.15 3.93
CA LEU A 148 -10.60 -2.13 2.73
C LEU A 148 -10.78 -3.42 1.92
N VAL A 149 -10.87 -4.59 2.56
CA VAL A 149 -11.16 -5.87 1.89
C VAL A 149 -12.52 -5.78 1.19
N GLU A 150 -13.58 -5.40 1.91
CA GLU A 150 -14.93 -5.28 1.35
C GLU A 150 -14.99 -4.29 0.16
N VAL A 151 -14.31 -3.16 0.30
CA VAL A 151 -14.28 -2.13 -0.74
C VAL A 151 -13.58 -2.62 -2.00
N LEU A 152 -12.43 -3.31 -1.86
CA LEU A 152 -11.67 -3.84 -2.99
C LEU A 152 -12.42 -4.97 -3.69
N ASP A 153 -13.08 -5.86 -2.94
CA ASP A 153 -13.95 -6.90 -3.50
C ASP A 153 -15.15 -6.29 -4.26
N GLY A 154 -15.65 -5.15 -3.79
CA GLY A 154 -16.73 -4.38 -4.41
C GLY A 154 -16.29 -3.46 -5.56
N ILE A 155 -15.00 -3.39 -5.93
CA ILE A 155 -14.57 -2.47 -6.99
C ILE A 155 -15.16 -2.88 -8.34
N PRO A 156 -15.81 -1.95 -9.07
CA PRO A 156 -16.32 -2.23 -10.41
C PRO A 156 -15.20 -2.70 -11.36
N GLY A 157 -15.47 -3.78 -12.12
CA GLY A 157 -14.55 -4.38 -13.11
C GLY A 157 -13.81 -3.38 -14.01
N ARG A 158 -14.48 -2.29 -14.39
CA ARG A 158 -13.91 -1.21 -15.22
C ARG A 158 -12.70 -0.50 -14.59
N LEU A 159 -12.58 -0.48 -13.26
CA LEU A 159 -11.49 0.18 -12.54
C LEU A 159 -10.23 -0.70 -12.41
N TRP A 160 -10.33 -1.99 -12.71
CA TRP A 160 -9.17 -2.89 -12.74
C TRP A 160 -8.34 -2.78 -14.04
N GLY A 161 -8.80 -1.97 -15.01
CA GLY A 161 -8.25 -1.93 -16.36
C GLY A 161 -8.77 -3.12 -17.16
N GLN A 162 -9.07 -2.92 -18.44
CA GLN A 162 -9.68 -3.96 -19.27
C GLN A 162 -8.83 -5.24 -19.33
N LYS A 163 -9.32 -6.28 -18.66
CA LYS A 163 -9.59 -7.59 -19.27
C LYS A 163 -10.92 -8.12 -18.73
N ALA A 164 -12.02 -7.65 -19.31
CA ALA A 164 -13.20 -8.51 -19.41
C ALA A 164 -12.92 -9.47 -20.56
N VAL A 165 -12.23 -10.58 -20.28
CA VAL A 165 -12.36 -11.75 -21.14
C VAL A 165 -13.79 -12.22 -20.94
N LYS A 166 -14.65 -11.96 -21.93
CA LYS A 166 -15.95 -12.62 -22.01
C LYS A 166 -15.72 -14.07 -22.49
N PRO A 167 -16.61 -15.00 -22.09
CA PRO A 167 -16.47 -16.43 -22.33
C PRO A 167 -16.44 -16.77 -23.82
#